data_AF-A0A2T3W7D5-F1
#
_entry.id   AF-A0A2T3W7D5-F1
#
_cell.length_a   1.000
_cell.length_b   1.000
_cell.length_c   1.000
_cell.angle_alpha   90.00
_cell.angle_beta   90.00
_cell.angle_gamma   90.00
#
_symmetry.space_group_name_H-M   'P 1'
#
loop_
_entity.id
_entity.type
_entity.pdbx_description
1 polymer ?
#
loop_
_entity_poly.entity_id
_entity_poly.type
_entity_poly.pdbx_seq_one_letter_code
_entity_poly.pdbx_strand_id
1 'polypeptide(L)'
;MPLTPHALLLLHAQRCHLDGRADERPLVRRWASQIEAARAQGWLVAVVQWDAPPGADWATLSKPWTLHPDFRVEHGDLLVRAGLPDAFADSELGAALHTRAVHTLHPLGLPDTPEWTATLAGAQAQGFAVAPLETP
;
A
#
# COMPACT_ATOMS: atom_id res chain seq x y z
N MET A 1 23.12 0.01 -0.28
CA MET A 1 21.72 -0.30 -0.61
C MET A 1 21.46 0.20 -2.03
N PRO A 2 20.74 -0.54 -2.89
CA PRO A 2 20.35 0.00 -4.18
C PRO A 2 19.41 1.19 -3.98
N LEU A 3 19.67 2.29 -4.69
CA LEU A 3 18.81 3.46 -4.70
C LEU A 3 17.63 3.15 -5.62
N THR A 4 16.40 3.21 -5.09
CA THR A 4 15.18 2.92 -5.85
C THR A 4 14.34 4.19 -5.95
N PRO A 5 14.40 4.89 -7.08
CA PRO A 5 13.69 6.16 -7.25
C PRO A 5 12.16 6.04 -7.17
N HIS A 6 11.64 4.84 -7.48
CA HIS A 6 10.22 4.54 -7.53
C HIS A 6 9.82 3.54 -6.44
N ALA A 7 8.64 3.74 -5.88
CA ALA A 7 7.98 2.75 -5.06
C ALA A 7 6.53 2.53 -5.48
N LEU A 8 6.10 1.27 -5.43
CA LEU A 8 4.70 0.88 -5.48
C LEU A 8 4.12 0.98 -4.07
N LEU A 9 3.09 1.79 -3.88
CA LEU A 9 2.42 1.94 -2.59
C LEU A 9 1.10 1.16 -2.62
N LEU A 10 1.10 -0.05 -2.06
CA LEU A 10 -0.06 -0.93 -2.00
C LEU A 10 -0.92 -0.60 -0.78
N LEU A 11 -2.15 -0.16 -1.05
CA LEU A 11 -3.16 0.23 -0.09
C LEU A 11 -4.35 -0.75 -0.13
N HIS A 12 -5.02 -0.96 0.99
CA HIS A 12 -6.23 -1.78 1.12
C HIS A 12 -6.04 -3.26 0.72
N ALA A 13 -4.83 -3.79 0.89
CA ALA A 13 -4.52 -5.20 0.60
C ALA A 13 -5.01 -6.19 1.69
N GLN A 14 -5.72 -5.70 2.71
CA GLN A 14 -6.24 -6.52 3.81
C GLN A 14 -7.55 -7.22 3.43
N ARG A 15 -7.80 -8.36 4.09
CA ARG A 15 -8.98 -9.19 3.83
C ARG A 15 -10.28 -8.44 4.10
N CYS A 16 -10.33 -7.56 5.09
CA CYS A 16 -11.51 -6.74 5.41
C CYS A 16 -11.98 -5.84 4.25
N HIS A 17 -11.09 -5.48 3.32
CA HIS A 17 -11.44 -4.67 2.16
C HIS A 17 -11.77 -5.49 0.91
N LEU A 18 -11.30 -6.73 0.84
CA LEU A 18 -11.29 -7.52 -0.40
C LEU A 18 -12.19 -8.75 -0.36
N ASP A 19 -12.26 -9.45 0.78
CA ASP A 19 -13.09 -10.64 0.94
C ASP A 19 -14.56 -10.30 0.65
N GLY A 20 -15.19 -11.08 -0.23
CA GLY A 20 -16.62 -10.98 -0.51
C GLY A 20 -17.00 -9.92 -1.54
N ARG A 21 -16.02 -9.23 -2.14
CA ARG A 21 -16.27 -8.36 -3.29
C ARG A 21 -16.66 -9.18 -4.52
N ALA A 22 -17.59 -8.67 -5.32
CA ALA A 22 -17.96 -9.30 -6.59
C ALA A 22 -16.80 -9.38 -7.59
N ASP A 23 -15.86 -8.43 -7.52
CA ASP A 23 -14.67 -8.32 -8.36
C ASP A 23 -13.38 -8.78 -7.66
N GLU A 24 -13.46 -9.44 -6.50
CA GLU A 24 -12.30 -9.85 -5.68
C GLU A 24 -11.21 -10.53 -6.51
N ARG A 25 -11.56 -11.64 -7.19
CA ARG A 25 -10.62 -12.43 -7.99
C ARG A 25 -9.92 -11.64 -9.11
N PRO A 26 -10.64 -10.98 -10.04
CA PRO A 26 -9.98 -10.22 -11.09
C PRO A 26 -9.18 -9.02 -10.55
N LEU A 27 -9.66 -8.37 -9.49
CA LEU A 27 -8.97 -7.25 -8.84
C LEU A 27 -7.64 -7.69 -8.24
N VAL A 28 -7.67 -8.73 -7.40
CA VAL A 28 -6.49 -9.27 -6.71
C VAL A 28 -5.47 -9.78 -7.71
N ARG A 29 -5.91 -10.49 -8.75
CA ARG A 29 -5.00 -10.97 -9.81
C ARG A 29 -4.31 -9.81 -10.54
N ARG A 30 -5.05 -8.74 -10.84
CA ARG A 30 -4.49 -7.54 -11.48
C ARG A 30 -3.45 -6.89 -10.57
N TRP A 31 -3.77 -6.68 -9.30
CA TRP A 31 -2.85 -6.08 -8.35
C TRP A 31 -1.60 -6.94 -8.14
N ALA A 32 -1.75 -8.26 -8.02
CA ALA A 32 -0.62 -9.18 -7.93
C ALA A 32 0.32 -9.05 -9.14
N SER A 33 -0.23 -8.99 -10.36
CA SER A 33 0.56 -8.77 -11.57
C SER A 33 1.30 -7.42 -11.56
N GLN A 34 0.70 -6.37 -11.00
CA GLN A 34 1.31 -5.05 -10.89
C GLN A 34 2.42 -5.01 -9.84
N ILE A 35 2.24 -5.72 -8.73
CA ILE A 35 3.27 -5.91 -7.69
C ILE A 35 4.48 -6.65 -8.27
N GLU A 36 4.25 -7.75 -8.98
CA GLU A 36 5.32 -8.50 -9.64
C GLU A 36 6.06 -7.66 -10.68
N ALA A 37 5.33 -6.86 -11.47
CA ALA A 37 5.94 -5.96 -12.44
C ALA A 37 6.80 -4.86 -11.78
N ALA A 38 6.37 -4.32 -10.64
CA ALA A 38 7.15 -3.35 -9.88
C ALA A 38 8.43 -3.98 -9.33
N ARG A 39 8.33 -5.19 -8.75
CA ARG A 39 9.49 -5.96 -8.26
C ARG A 39 10.48 -6.28 -9.37
N ALA A 40 10.00 -6.70 -10.53
CA ALA A 40 10.84 -7.00 -11.69
C ALA A 40 11.62 -5.78 -12.21
N GLN A 41 11.08 -4.58 -12.03
CA GLN A 41 11.74 -3.31 -12.33
C GLN A 41 12.67 -2.82 -11.20
N GLY A 42 12.75 -3.58 -10.10
CA GLY A 42 13.51 -3.21 -8.91
C GLY A 42 12.90 -2.08 -8.11
N TRP A 43 11.60 -1.77 -8.27
CA TRP A 43 10.93 -0.77 -7.45
C TRP A 43 10.75 -1.29 -6.03
N LEU A 44 10.73 -0.37 -5.06
CA LEU A 44 10.36 -0.73 -3.70
C LEU A 44 8.85 -1.00 -3.63
N VAL A 45 8.42 -2.13 -3.07
CA VAL A 45 7.01 -2.34 -2.74
C VAL A 45 6.78 -1.97 -1.28
N ALA A 46 5.96 -0.95 -1.05
CA ALA A 46 5.50 -0.54 0.27
C ALA A 46 4.04 -0.97 0.45
N VAL A 47 3.76 -1.80 1.45
CA VAL A 47 2.43 -2.30 1.77
C VAL A 47 1.94 -1.63 3.05
N VAL A 48 0.77 -1.01 2.98
CA VAL A 48 0.13 -0.41 4.16
C VAL A 48 -0.92 -1.36 4.72
N GLN A 49 -0.82 -1.62 6.01
CA GLN A 49 -1.78 -2.40 6.78
C GLN A 49 -2.38 -1.50 7.87
N TRP A 50 -3.68 -1.19 7.75
CA TRP A 50 -4.40 -0.38 8.71
C TRP A 50 -4.84 -1.19 9.92
N ASP A 51 -4.73 -0.59 11.09
CA ASP A 51 -5.39 -1.07 12.29
C ASP A 51 -6.89 -0.75 12.25
N ALA A 52 -7.68 -1.54 12.98
CA ALA A 52 -9.13 -1.37 13.03
C ALA A 52 -9.46 0.02 13.60
N PRO A 53 -10.20 0.86 12.86
CA PRO A 53 -10.69 2.11 13.44
C PRO A 53 -11.72 1.81 14.55
N PRO A 54 -11.92 2.75 15.49
CA PRO A 54 -12.96 2.61 16.50
C PRO A 54 -14.34 2.34 15.87
N GLY A 55 -15.00 1.27 16.30
CA GLY A 55 -16.32 0.89 15.79
C GLY A 55 -16.32 0.07 14.50
N ALA A 56 -15.16 -0.36 13.99
CA ALA A 56 -15.10 -1.30 12.87
C ALA A 56 -15.71 -2.66 13.21
N ASP A 57 -16.31 -3.31 12.21
CA ASP A 57 -16.85 -4.68 12.31
C ASP A 57 -15.77 -5.78 12.35
N TRP A 58 -14.50 -5.38 12.39
CA TRP A 58 -13.33 -6.24 12.46
C TRP A 58 -12.31 -5.68 13.45
N ALA A 59 -11.47 -6.56 14.01
CA ALA A 59 -10.48 -6.18 15.01
C ALA A 59 -9.04 -6.27 14.47
N THR A 60 -8.14 -5.42 14.96
CA THR A 60 -6.69 -5.57 14.74
C THR A 60 -6.24 -6.96 15.22
N LEU A 61 -5.30 -7.60 14.52
CA LEU A 61 -4.84 -8.98 14.76
C LEU A 61 -5.87 -10.09 14.47
N SER A 62 -7.06 -9.76 13.97
CA SER A 62 -8.04 -10.76 13.54
C SER A 62 -7.80 -11.24 12.11
N LYS A 63 -8.50 -12.30 11.68
CA LYS A 63 -8.41 -12.81 10.30
C LYS A 63 -8.78 -11.76 9.25
N PRO A 64 -9.85 -10.95 9.37
CA PRO A 64 -10.10 -9.85 8.43
C PRO A 64 -8.98 -8.80 8.37
N TRP A 65 -8.20 -8.63 9.45
CA TRP A 65 -7.11 -7.66 9.48
C TRP A 65 -5.85 -8.10 8.73
N THR A 66 -5.65 -9.41 8.51
CA THR A 66 -4.46 -9.88 7.79
C THR A 66 -4.49 -9.46 6.33
N LEU A 67 -3.33 -9.41 5.68
CA LEU A 67 -3.24 -9.27 4.23
C LEU A 67 -4.01 -10.39 3.53
N HIS A 68 -4.57 -10.07 2.37
CA HIS A 68 -5.17 -11.06 1.48
C HIS A 68 -4.12 -12.11 1.09
N PRO A 69 -4.46 -13.42 1.04
CA PRO A 69 -3.47 -14.49 0.86
C PRO A 69 -2.63 -14.41 -0.43
N ASP A 70 -3.15 -13.73 -1.45
CA ASP A 70 -2.46 -13.49 -2.72
C ASP A 70 -1.44 -12.33 -2.65
N PHE A 71 -1.44 -11.54 -1.58
CA PHE A 71 -0.45 -10.51 -1.33
C PHE A 71 0.51 -10.97 -0.24
N ARG A 72 1.74 -11.26 -0.66
CA ARG A 72 2.83 -11.65 0.24
C ARG A 72 3.87 -10.56 0.24
N VAL A 73 4.23 -10.10 1.43
CA VAL A 73 5.36 -9.21 1.65
C VAL A 73 6.64 -10.03 1.51
N GLU A 74 7.50 -9.65 0.57
CA GLU A 74 8.76 -10.33 0.27
C GLU A 74 9.95 -9.66 0.95
N HIS A 75 11.11 -10.32 0.89
CA HIS A 75 12.34 -9.77 1.43
C HIS A 75 12.74 -8.51 0.65
N GLY A 76 12.78 -7.37 1.33
CA GLY A 76 13.09 -6.07 0.73
C GLY A 76 11.88 -5.15 0.63
N ASP A 77 10.67 -5.70 0.70
CA ASP A 77 9.44 -4.91 0.79
C ASP A 77 9.36 -4.17 2.13
N LEU A 78 8.62 -3.08 2.13
CA LEU A 78 8.32 -2.28 3.32
C LEU A 78 6.89 -2.56 3.76
N LEU A 79 6.69 -3.20 4.91
CA LEU A 79 5.36 -3.32 5.53
C LEU A 79 5.20 -2.21 6.58
N VAL A 80 4.20 -1.35 6.41
CA VAL A 80 3.87 -0.28 7.35
C VAL A 80 2.54 -0.53 8.01
N ARG A 81 2.48 -0.33 9.33
CA ARG A 81 1.23 -0.29 10.07
C ARG A 81 0.76 1.15 10.24
N ALA A 82 -0.51 1.41 9.96
CA ALA A 82 -1.12 2.72 10.08
C ALA A 82 -2.35 2.68 11.00
N GLY A 83 -2.45 3.63 11.93
CA GLY A 83 -3.64 3.80 12.79
C GLY A 83 -4.59 4.90 12.34
N LEU A 84 -4.17 5.70 11.36
CA LEU A 84 -4.90 6.85 10.82
C LEU A 84 -5.18 6.66 9.32
N PRO A 85 -6.15 7.40 8.76
CA PRO A 85 -6.43 7.31 7.33
C PRO A 85 -5.24 7.67 6.44
N ASP A 86 -4.46 8.68 6.84
CA ASP A 86 -3.20 9.00 6.18
C ASP A 86 -2.11 8.01 6.63
N ALA A 87 -1.64 7.17 5.71
CA ALA A 87 -0.58 6.20 5.99
C ALA A 87 0.77 6.87 6.34
N PHE A 88 0.95 8.16 6.09
CA PHE A 88 2.13 8.93 6.48
C PHE A 88 2.02 9.55 7.89
N ALA A 89 0.81 9.69 8.42
CA ALA A 89 0.58 10.26 9.73
C ALA A 89 0.92 9.25 10.83
N ASP A 90 1.77 9.67 11.77
CA ASP A 90 2.24 8.85 12.90
C ASP A 90 2.79 7.47 12.49
N SER A 91 3.42 7.38 11.31
CA SER A 91 4.03 6.16 10.79
C SER A 91 5.47 6.39 10.34
N GLU A 92 6.22 5.30 10.16
CA GLU A 92 7.60 5.34 9.65
C GLU A 92 7.67 5.37 8.11
N LEU A 93 6.53 5.43 7.40
CA LEU A 93 6.47 5.31 5.94
C LEU A 93 7.37 6.33 5.23
N GLY A 94 7.20 7.61 5.53
CA GLY A 94 7.96 8.68 4.89
C GLY A 94 9.47 8.56 5.12
N ALA A 95 9.89 8.33 6.36
CA ALA A 95 11.29 8.14 6.72
C ALA A 95 11.90 6.92 6.03
N ALA A 96 11.16 5.81 5.97
CA ALA A 96 11.58 4.57 5.34
C ALA A 96 11.71 4.69 3.81
N LEU A 97 10.83 5.47 3.16
CA LEU A 97 10.89 5.78 1.72
C LEU A 97 12.08 6.69 1.39
N HIS A 98 12.28 7.77 2.16
CA HIS A 98 13.42 8.68 1.95
C HIS A 98 14.77 8.01 2.18
N THR A 99 14.88 7.14 3.18
CA THR A 99 16.11 6.36 3.44
C THR A 99 16.50 5.49 2.24
N ARG A 100 15.52 5.08 1.42
CA ARG A 100 15.71 4.29 0.20
C ARG A 100 15.80 5.15 -1.07
N ALA A 101 15.87 6.48 -0.92
CA ALA A 101 15.91 7.47 -1.98
C ALA A 101 14.72 7.39 -2.96
N VAL A 102 13.55 6.98 -2.46
CA VAL A 102 12.31 7.04 -3.23
C VAL A 102 11.89 8.50 -3.40
N HIS A 103 11.52 8.88 -4.62
CA HIS A 103 10.96 10.19 -4.93
C HIS A 103 9.58 10.10 -5.61
N THR A 104 9.28 8.99 -6.29
CA THR A 104 7.99 8.79 -6.97
C THR A 104 7.25 7.61 -6.35
N LEU A 105 5.99 7.82 -6.01
CA LEU A 105 5.07 6.82 -5.50
C LEU A 105 4.00 6.51 -6.55
N HIS A 106 3.81 5.21 -6.76
CA HIS A 106 2.75 4.69 -7.61
C HIS A 106 1.71 4.00 -6.72
N PRO A 107 0.60 4.68 -6.37
CA PRO A 107 -0.40 4.11 -5.50
C PRO A 107 -1.20 3.04 -6.21
N LEU A 108 -1.43 1.94 -5.50
CA LEU A 108 -2.22 0.80 -5.95
C LEU A 108 -3.17 0.42 -4.83
N GLY A 109 -4.48 0.50 -5.07
CA GLY A 109 -5.46 0.31 -4.01
C GLY A 109 -6.86 0.65 -4.47
N LEU A 110 -7.79 0.75 -3.52
CA LEU A 110 -9.14 1.23 -3.76
C LEU A 110 -9.15 2.77 -3.77
N PRO A 111 -9.49 3.44 -4.90
CA PRO A 111 -9.37 4.89 -5.02
C PRO A 111 -10.47 5.70 -4.31
N ASP A 112 -11.64 5.09 -4.08
CA ASP A 112 -12.81 5.78 -3.53
C ASP A 112 -12.90 5.65 -1.99
N THR A 113 -11.75 5.69 -1.30
CA THR A 113 -11.69 5.57 0.17
C THR A 113 -11.11 6.84 0.82
N PRO A 114 -11.50 7.15 2.07
CA PRO A 114 -10.87 8.22 2.85
C PRO A 114 -9.36 8.03 2.99
N GLU A 115 -8.92 6.79 3.22
CA GLU A 115 -7.52 6.41 3.38
C GLU A 115 -6.71 6.68 2.12
N TRP A 116 -7.26 6.38 0.93
CA TRP A 116 -6.64 6.71 -0.34
C TRP A 116 -6.41 8.21 -0.47
N THR A 117 -7.47 9.00 -0.30
CA THR A 117 -7.40 10.46 -0.47
C THR A 117 -6.42 11.09 0.51
N ALA A 118 -6.49 10.71 1.79
CA ALA A 118 -5.62 11.22 2.83
C ALA A 118 -4.15 10.82 2.61
N THR A 119 -3.89 9.58 2.23
CA THR A 119 -2.52 9.08 1.97
C THR A 119 -1.88 9.76 0.76
N LEU A 120 -2.64 10.02 -0.32
CA LEU A 120 -2.09 10.75 -1.47
C LEU A 120 -1.76 12.21 -1.13
N ALA A 121 -2.62 12.87 -0.36
CA ALA A 121 -2.34 14.21 0.14
C ALA A 121 -1.11 14.23 1.07
N GLY A 122 -1.00 13.23 1.97
CA GLY A 122 0.16 13.05 2.86
C GLY A 122 1.46 12.83 2.08
N ALA A 123 1.43 11.98 1.04
CA ALA A 123 2.57 11.77 0.14
C ALA A 123 3.06 13.07 -0.51
N GLN A 124 2.13 13.86 -1.06
CA GLN A 124 2.46 15.14 -1.69
C GLN A 124 3.01 16.15 -0.68
N ALA A 125 2.44 16.21 0.53
CA ALA A 125 2.92 17.08 1.61
C ALA A 125 4.34 16.72 2.07
N GLN A 126 4.73 15.44 1.98
CA GLN A 126 6.10 14.99 2.25
C GLN A 126 7.05 15.13 1.05
N GLY A 127 6.58 15.69 -0.07
CA GLY A 127 7.41 15.98 -1.24
C GLY A 127 7.61 14.82 -2.21
N PHE A 128 6.83 13.74 -2.08
CA PHE A 128 6.82 12.66 -3.07
C PHE A 128 6.00 13.07 -4.31
N ALA A 129 6.51 12.74 -5.50
CA ALA A 129 5.72 12.76 -6.71
C ALA A 129 4.75 11.57 -6.70
N VAL A 130 3.46 11.81 -6.93
CA VAL A 130 2.46 10.75 -7.06
C VAL A 130 2.11 10.59 -8.53
N ALA A 131 2.35 9.40 -9.09
CA ALA A 131 2.09 9.09 -10.49
C ALA A 131 1.25 7.82 -10.60
N PRO A 132 0.33 7.72 -11.58
CA PRO A 132 -0.38 6.47 -11.82
C PRO A 132 0.62 5.35 -12.14
N LEU A 133 0.22 4.11 -11.89
CA LEU A 133 0.99 2.97 -12.39
C LEU A 133 0.84 2.92 -13.91
N GLU A 134 1.94 3.07 -14.65
CA GLU A 134 1.92 2.82 -16.08
C GLU A 134 1.76 1.32 -16.29
N THR A 135 0.57 0.92 -16.73
CA THR A 135 0.32 -0.46 -17.16
C THR A 135 1.09 -0.69 -18.46
N PRO A 136 1.96 -1.72 -18.56
CA PRO A 136 2.51 -2.14 -19.85
C PRO A 136 1.41 -2.65 -20.80
#